data_AF-A0A142Y5F6-F1
#
_entry.id   AF-A0A142Y5F6-F1
#
_cell.length_a   1.000
_cell.length_b   1.000
_cell.length_c   1.000
_cell.angle_alpha   90.00
_cell.angle_beta   90.00
_cell.angle_gamma   90.00
#
_symmetry.space_group_name_H-M   'P 1'
#
loop_
_entity.id
_entity.type
_entity.pdbx_description
1 polymer ?
#
loop_
_entity_poly.entity_id
_entity_poly.type
_entity_poly.pdbx_seq_one_letter_code
_entity_poly.pdbx_strand_id
1 'polypeptide(L)'
;MVRTFLCVLGILPSLTHASFLSTDSLPQAMFMSPSLPKLPSLVRIRALSLPLRTAMLLAMASVSTPLFGQLPTGWKQHDWDRERPAIVTPGELAGPVAPPSDAIVLFDGMSLDKWRSADGGPAKWVIKEGVMESVPGSGYVYTADSFGDVQLHVEWAAPMKVVGKSQGRGNSGVFLQGLFEVQVLDSFDNITYADGQAGAIYGQYPPLVNASRKPGEWQTYDIVFRRPHYEENGTLQQPARMTVFHNGVLVQDNVRPLGPTSWLQHHRYSKSEEKRPLSFQDHGNPVRYRNVWLRELPPESIPQPKSPYDPVIVDLTEEQKKKLVGSYQRSGGGTWEITSKNGKLYLNIIVNPLELIPHSASEFGLKYTAGLVTIQYDDAGNPKELEFQMGGDTSRAVRAP
;
A
#
# COMPACT_ATOMS: atom_id res chain seq x y z
N MET A 1 8.04 -52.85 -23.12
CA MET A 1 6.71 -53.51 -23.09
C MET A 1 5.66 -52.40 -23.14
N VAL A 2 4.77 -52.38 -24.12
CA VAL A 2 3.82 -51.27 -24.37
C VAL A 2 2.42 -51.67 -23.91
N ARG A 3 1.71 -50.78 -23.20
CA ARG A 3 0.25 -50.86 -23.00
C ARG A 3 -0.42 -49.48 -23.01
N THR A 4 -1.05 -49.19 -24.13
CA THR A 4 -2.08 -48.15 -24.31
C THR A 4 -3.44 -48.72 -23.91
N PHE A 5 -4.29 -47.93 -23.23
CA PHE A 5 -5.75 -48.03 -23.25
C PHE A 5 -6.34 -46.81 -22.50
N LEU A 6 -7.56 -46.37 -22.70
CA LEU A 6 -8.29 -45.87 -23.89
C LEU A 6 -9.55 -45.21 -23.30
N CYS A 7 -9.92 -44.06 -23.84
CA CYS A 7 -11.08 -43.23 -23.55
C CYS A 7 -12.46 -43.95 -23.46
N VAL A 8 -13.39 -43.41 -22.66
CA VAL A 8 -14.86 -43.56 -22.81
C VAL A 8 -15.55 -42.21 -22.53
N LEU A 9 -16.61 -41.87 -23.28
CA LEU A 9 -17.40 -40.63 -23.16
C LEU A 9 -18.86 -40.91 -22.70
N GLY A 10 -19.49 -39.88 -22.11
CA GLY A 10 -20.93 -39.60 -22.21
C GLY A 10 -21.13 -38.07 -22.25
N ILE A 11 -21.80 -37.40 -23.20
CA ILE A 11 -23.13 -37.59 -23.83
C ILE A 11 -24.24 -37.13 -22.85
N LEU A 12 -24.56 -35.82 -22.80
CA LEU A 12 -25.62 -35.09 -23.57
C LEU A 12 -27.01 -35.14 -22.87
N PRO A 13 -28.01 -34.28 -23.17
CA PRO A 13 -28.09 -33.33 -24.29
C PRO A 13 -28.37 -31.85 -23.94
N SER A 14 -28.28 -31.01 -24.97
CA SER A 14 -28.73 -29.61 -25.04
C SER A 14 -30.20 -29.46 -25.45
N LEU A 15 -30.81 -28.29 -25.21
CA LEU A 15 -32.00 -27.80 -25.93
C LEU A 15 -31.75 -26.40 -26.52
N THR A 16 -32.50 -26.04 -27.57
CA THR A 16 -32.08 -25.03 -28.56
C THR A 16 -33.21 -24.15 -29.10
N HIS A 17 -32.89 -22.89 -29.38
CA HIS A 17 -33.39 -22.01 -30.45
C HIS A 17 -34.91 -21.69 -30.62
N ALA A 18 -35.19 -20.38 -30.71
CA ALA A 18 -36.21 -19.77 -31.57
C ALA A 18 -35.72 -18.36 -32.00
N SER A 19 -36.21 -17.75 -33.10
CA SER A 19 -35.57 -16.56 -33.73
C SER A 19 -36.48 -15.71 -34.65
N PHE A 20 -36.33 -14.35 -34.61
CA PHE A 20 -36.74 -13.31 -35.61
C PHE A 20 -38.28 -13.15 -35.88
N LEU A 21 -38.88 -12.09 -36.47
CA LEU A 21 -38.54 -10.72 -36.97
C LEU A 21 -39.50 -9.67 -36.32
N SER A 22 -39.41 -8.32 -36.36
CA SER A 22 -38.49 -7.32 -36.98
C SER A 22 -38.93 -6.52 -38.25
N THR A 23 -40.03 -5.74 -38.25
CA THR A 23 -40.29 -4.63 -39.23
C THR A 23 -41.17 -3.47 -38.70
N ASP A 24 -40.74 -2.21 -38.91
CA ASP A 24 -41.40 -1.02 -39.55
C ASP A 24 -42.95 -0.78 -39.45
N SER A 25 -43.52 0.44 -39.39
CA SER A 25 -43.00 1.84 -39.40
C SER A 25 -44.08 2.91 -38.96
N LEU A 26 -43.78 4.21 -39.15
CA LEU A 26 -44.53 5.46 -38.80
C LEU A 26 -45.67 5.80 -39.82
N PRO A 27 -46.39 6.99 -39.86
CA PRO A 27 -46.19 8.28 -39.16
C PRO A 27 -47.43 9.17 -38.75
N GLN A 28 -47.12 10.28 -38.05
CA GLN A 28 -47.69 11.66 -38.09
C GLN A 28 -49.21 11.96 -38.00
N ALA A 29 -49.54 12.96 -37.15
CA ALA A 29 -50.33 14.14 -37.50
C ALA A 29 -50.02 15.34 -36.56
N MET A 30 -50.27 16.57 -37.00
CA MET A 30 -50.05 17.85 -36.28
C MET A 30 -51.11 18.87 -36.76
N PHE A 31 -51.55 19.85 -35.94
CA PHE A 31 -51.72 21.29 -36.27
C PHE A 31 -52.62 22.10 -35.28
N MET A 32 -52.04 23.20 -34.77
CA MET A 32 -52.59 24.55 -34.45
C MET A 32 -53.83 24.82 -33.54
N SER A 33 -53.79 26.04 -32.97
CA SER A 33 -54.78 26.69 -32.09
C SER A 33 -55.66 27.71 -32.82
N PRO A 34 -56.64 28.33 -32.13
CA PRO A 34 -56.71 29.81 -32.13
C PRO A 34 -56.90 30.41 -30.71
N SER A 35 -57.08 31.73 -30.59
CA SER A 35 -56.85 32.49 -29.34
C SER A 35 -57.85 33.65 -29.03
N LEU A 36 -58.17 33.80 -27.73
CA LEU A 36 -58.61 35.03 -27.00
C LEU A 36 -59.93 35.73 -27.40
N PRO A 37 -60.69 36.30 -26.42
CA PRO A 37 -60.46 37.68 -25.94
C PRO A 37 -60.55 37.86 -24.40
N LYS A 38 -60.89 39.06 -23.89
CA LYS A 38 -60.51 39.60 -22.56
C LYS A 38 -61.68 40.15 -21.69
N LEU A 39 -61.63 39.90 -20.37
CA LEU A 39 -62.14 40.73 -19.24
C LEU A 39 -63.67 41.06 -19.20
N PRO A 40 -64.25 41.66 -18.12
CA PRO A 40 -63.65 42.28 -16.92
C PRO A 40 -64.12 41.76 -15.54
N SER A 41 -63.75 42.51 -14.50
CA SER A 41 -63.88 42.28 -13.05
C SER A 41 -65.30 42.24 -12.46
N LEU A 42 -65.45 41.53 -11.34
CA LEU A 42 -66.42 41.85 -10.27
C LEU A 42 -65.80 41.66 -8.87
N VAL A 43 -66.50 42.12 -7.83
CA VAL A 43 -65.87 42.61 -6.58
C VAL A 43 -66.41 41.95 -5.31
N ARG A 44 -65.48 41.51 -4.43
CA ARG A 44 -65.63 41.15 -3.00
C ARG A 44 -66.60 40.01 -2.63
N ILE A 45 -66.11 39.13 -1.76
CA ILE A 45 -66.62 38.96 -0.37
C ILE A 45 -65.43 38.52 0.51
N ARG A 46 -65.42 38.90 1.80
CA ARG A 46 -64.41 38.44 2.77
C ARG A 46 -64.90 37.15 3.43
N ALA A 47 -64.08 36.10 3.43
CA ALA A 47 -64.20 34.95 4.33
C ALA A 47 -63.14 35.05 5.44
N LEU A 48 -63.38 34.39 6.57
CA LEU A 48 -62.60 34.56 7.80
C LEU A 48 -61.31 33.73 7.84
N SER A 49 -60.34 34.29 8.55
CA SER A 49 -59.14 33.69 9.17
C SER A 49 -59.02 32.15 9.20
N LEU A 50 -57.95 31.63 8.59
CA LEU A 50 -57.00 30.72 9.28
C LEU A 50 -55.66 30.59 8.52
N PRO A 51 -54.51 30.96 9.12
CA PRO A 51 -53.18 30.61 8.61
C PRO A 51 -52.43 29.69 9.58
N LEU A 52 -52.83 28.41 9.67
CA LEU A 52 -52.05 27.40 10.40
C LEU A 52 -50.83 26.98 9.57
N ARG A 53 -49.75 27.78 9.64
CA ARG A 53 -48.42 27.41 9.11
C ARG A 53 -47.32 27.75 10.11
N THR A 54 -47.35 27.07 11.25
CA THR A 54 -46.20 26.98 12.16
C THR A 54 -45.10 26.19 11.46
N ALA A 55 -44.19 26.87 10.76
CA ALA A 55 -43.02 26.27 10.15
C ALA A 55 -42.01 25.89 11.25
N MET A 56 -42.29 24.79 11.94
CA MET A 56 -41.42 24.27 12.99
C MET A 56 -40.16 23.69 12.35
N LEU A 57 -39.08 24.49 12.31
CA LEU A 57 -37.76 23.99 11.98
C LEU A 57 -37.40 22.92 13.02
N LEU A 58 -37.47 21.64 12.63
CA LEU A 58 -36.60 20.64 13.22
C LEU A 58 -35.18 20.98 12.78
N ALA A 59 -34.52 21.82 13.58
CA ALA A 59 -33.07 21.80 13.66
C ALA A 59 -32.69 20.38 14.10
N MET A 60 -32.38 19.52 13.12
CA MET A 60 -31.70 18.25 13.34
C MET A 60 -30.31 18.60 13.91
N ALA A 61 -30.26 18.81 15.22
CA ALA A 61 -29.04 18.72 15.99
C ALA A 61 -28.59 17.27 15.85
N SER A 62 -27.81 17.01 14.81
CA SER A 62 -27.07 15.77 14.62
C SER A 62 -26.06 15.69 15.76
N VAL A 63 -26.54 15.17 16.89
CA VAL A 63 -25.70 14.69 17.99
C VAL A 63 -24.88 13.56 17.39
N SER A 64 -23.71 13.94 16.87
CA SER A 64 -22.66 13.05 16.42
C SER A 64 -22.10 12.38 17.65
N THR A 65 -22.85 11.39 18.14
CA THR A 65 -22.39 10.46 19.17
C THR A 65 -21.01 9.99 18.74
N PRO A 66 -19.96 10.28 19.51
CA PRO A 66 -18.63 9.89 19.11
C PRO A 66 -18.61 8.38 19.18
N LEU A 67 -18.65 7.72 18.01
CA LEU A 67 -18.29 6.31 17.94
C LEU A 67 -16.86 6.21 18.50
N PHE A 68 -16.77 5.65 19.70
CA PHE A 68 -15.55 5.02 20.19
C PHE A 68 -15.22 3.93 19.17
N GLY A 69 -13.99 3.94 18.67
CA GLY A 69 -13.62 3.19 17.48
C GLY A 69 -13.53 1.69 17.73
N GLN A 70 -14.67 1.03 17.87
CA GLN A 70 -14.77 -0.43 17.83
C GLN A 70 -14.05 -0.94 16.58
N LEU A 71 -13.31 -2.04 16.70
CA LEU A 71 -12.57 -2.59 15.58
C LEU A 71 -13.52 -2.90 14.41
N PRO A 72 -13.12 -2.70 13.13
CA PRO A 72 -13.96 -3.00 11.97
C PRO A 72 -14.48 -4.45 11.91
N THR A 73 -13.87 -5.34 12.70
CA THR A 73 -14.24 -6.75 12.90
C THR A 73 -15.34 -6.98 13.95
N GLY A 74 -15.86 -5.95 14.61
CA GLY A 74 -16.84 -6.06 15.71
C GLY A 74 -16.24 -6.46 17.07
N TRP A 75 -15.03 -7.02 17.12
CA TRP A 75 -14.31 -7.29 18.36
C TRP A 75 -14.11 -6.03 19.22
N LYS A 76 -14.18 -6.21 20.55
CA LYS A 76 -13.68 -5.22 21.51
C LYS A 76 -12.15 -5.33 21.59
N GLN A 77 -11.50 -4.26 22.01
CA GLN A 77 -10.10 -4.30 22.42
C GLN A 77 -9.95 -5.26 23.61
N HIS A 78 -8.93 -6.13 23.56
CA HIS A 78 -8.60 -7.12 24.60
C HIS A 78 -9.70 -8.16 24.88
N ASP A 79 -10.62 -8.36 23.93
CA ASP A 79 -11.69 -9.36 24.04
C ASP A 79 -11.10 -10.77 24.20
N TRP A 80 -11.52 -11.48 25.24
CA TRP A 80 -10.93 -12.77 25.64
C TRP A 80 -11.43 -13.94 24.79
N ASP A 81 -12.57 -13.77 24.15
CA ASP A 81 -13.18 -14.76 23.24
C ASP A 81 -12.73 -14.55 21.79
N ARG A 82 -11.95 -13.49 21.53
CA ARG A 82 -11.27 -13.27 20.24
C ARG A 82 -10.32 -14.42 19.94
N GLU A 83 -10.43 -14.95 18.73
CA GLU A 83 -9.62 -16.09 18.27
C GLU A 83 -8.13 -15.81 18.45
N ARG A 84 -7.41 -16.78 19.02
CA ARG A 84 -5.99 -16.67 19.32
C ARG A 84 -5.17 -17.14 18.12
N PRO A 85 -4.23 -16.32 17.62
CA PRO A 85 -3.38 -16.70 16.48
C PRO A 85 -2.65 -18.03 16.72
N ALA A 86 -2.62 -18.87 15.68
CA ALA A 86 -2.02 -20.19 15.76
C ALA A 86 -0.51 -20.11 16.10
N ILE A 87 -0.02 -21.06 16.89
CA ILE A 87 1.40 -21.14 17.23
C ILE A 87 2.16 -21.73 16.04
N VAL A 88 3.24 -21.05 15.62
CA VAL A 88 4.15 -21.49 14.58
C VAL A 88 5.57 -21.49 15.14
N THR A 89 6.25 -22.62 15.06
CA THR A 89 7.69 -22.69 15.33
C THR A 89 8.44 -21.92 14.22
N PRO A 90 9.13 -20.80 14.53
CA PRO A 90 9.94 -20.11 13.52
C PRO A 90 11.18 -20.94 13.14
N GLY A 91 11.84 -20.58 12.04
CA GLY A 91 13.14 -21.14 11.68
C GLY A 91 14.22 -20.87 12.74
N GLU A 92 15.38 -21.51 12.60
CA GLU A 92 16.52 -21.28 13.49
C GLU A 92 17.00 -19.82 13.43
N LEU A 93 17.57 -19.31 14.53
CA LEU A 93 18.10 -17.96 14.59
C LEU A 93 19.50 -17.93 13.94
N ALA A 94 19.62 -17.31 12.77
CA ALA A 94 20.87 -17.24 11.99
C ALA A 94 21.98 -16.36 12.61
N GLY A 95 21.83 -15.92 13.86
CA GLY A 95 22.64 -14.89 14.50
C GLY A 95 22.09 -13.46 14.27
N PRO A 96 22.78 -12.42 14.78
CA PRO A 96 22.34 -11.04 14.63
C PRO A 96 22.36 -10.56 13.17
N VAL A 97 21.31 -9.87 12.74
CA VAL A 97 21.24 -9.29 11.38
C VAL A 97 22.04 -7.99 11.36
N ALA A 98 23.21 -8.01 10.71
CA ALA A 98 24.08 -6.84 10.61
C ALA A 98 23.35 -5.65 9.93
N PRO A 99 23.55 -4.41 10.43
CA PRO A 99 22.95 -3.23 9.84
C PRO A 99 23.47 -3.00 8.41
N PRO A 100 22.60 -2.67 7.43
CA PRO A 100 23.03 -2.25 6.11
C PRO A 100 23.73 -0.88 6.16
N SER A 101 24.51 -0.56 5.13
CA SER A 101 25.43 0.60 5.12
C SER A 101 24.77 1.98 5.20
N ASP A 102 23.45 2.07 5.02
CA ASP A 102 22.64 3.29 5.15
C ASP A 102 21.80 3.33 6.43
N ALA A 103 21.94 2.34 7.32
CA ALA A 103 21.19 2.30 8.57
C ALA A 103 21.80 3.17 9.67
N ILE A 104 20.93 3.91 10.35
CA ILE A 104 21.21 4.54 11.64
C ILE A 104 21.16 3.44 12.70
N VAL A 105 22.34 2.93 13.08
CA VAL A 105 22.48 2.05 14.24
C VAL A 105 22.11 2.84 15.50
N LEU A 106 21.05 2.41 16.19
CA LEU A 106 20.57 3.01 17.44
C LEU A 106 21.22 2.35 18.67
N PHE A 107 21.50 1.05 18.62
CA PHE A 107 22.17 0.33 19.70
C PHE A 107 22.94 -0.90 19.19
N ASP A 108 24.25 -0.89 19.39
CA ASP A 108 25.22 -1.93 19.00
C ASP A 108 25.78 -2.73 20.19
N GLY A 109 25.46 -2.32 21.42
CA GLY A 109 26.01 -2.87 22.66
C GLY A 109 26.97 -1.95 23.42
N MET A 110 27.41 -0.83 22.84
CA MET A 110 28.46 0.01 23.43
C MET A 110 27.96 1.16 24.31
N SER A 111 26.95 1.91 23.88
CA SER A 111 26.44 3.07 24.63
C SER A 111 24.94 3.30 24.47
N LEU A 112 24.40 4.19 25.31
CA LEU A 112 23.01 4.67 25.25
C LEU A 112 22.92 6.11 24.70
N ASP A 113 23.95 6.63 24.03
CA ASP A 113 24.03 8.07 23.69
C ASP A 113 22.96 8.51 22.68
N LYS A 114 22.41 7.57 21.91
CA LYS A 114 21.27 7.79 21.01
C LYS A 114 19.91 7.67 21.70
N TRP A 115 19.90 7.55 23.03
CA TRP A 115 18.73 7.29 23.85
C TRP A 115 18.64 8.24 25.06
N ARG A 116 17.40 8.54 25.46
CA ARG A 116 17.06 9.47 26.54
C ARG A 116 15.84 8.99 27.32
N SER A 117 15.67 9.48 28.53
CA SER A 117 14.42 9.29 29.29
C SER A 117 13.37 10.35 28.93
N ALA A 118 12.13 10.16 29.38
CA ALA A 118 10.98 11.00 29.03
C ALA A 118 11.14 12.50 29.38
N ASP A 119 11.97 12.82 30.37
CA ASP A 119 12.30 14.18 30.80
C ASP A 119 13.41 14.84 29.96
N GLY A 120 13.93 14.13 28.94
CA GLY A 120 15.05 14.58 28.10
C GLY A 120 16.42 14.32 28.69
N GLY A 121 16.52 13.77 29.91
CA GLY A 121 17.79 13.38 30.51
C GLY A 121 18.36 12.07 29.92
N PRO A 122 19.55 11.63 30.38
CA PRO A 122 20.14 10.35 29.97
C PRO A 122 19.17 9.17 30.13
N ALA A 123 19.31 8.16 29.27
CA ALA A 123 18.56 6.91 29.42
C ALA A 123 18.83 6.25 30.78
N LYS A 124 17.77 5.83 31.46
CA LYS A 124 17.81 5.27 32.83
C LYS A 124 17.84 3.73 32.85
N TRP A 125 17.92 3.13 31.66
CA TRP A 125 18.13 1.69 31.44
C TRP A 125 19.63 1.37 31.54
N VAL A 126 20.00 0.09 31.63
CA VAL A 126 21.40 -0.32 31.85
C VAL A 126 21.94 -1.16 30.70
N ILE A 127 23.25 -1.04 30.42
CA ILE A 127 23.96 -2.00 29.56
C ILE A 127 24.57 -3.09 30.44
N LYS A 128 24.33 -4.35 30.07
CA LYS A 128 24.94 -5.55 30.68
C LYS A 128 25.39 -6.46 29.55
N GLU A 129 26.63 -6.94 29.56
CA GLU A 129 27.10 -7.95 28.58
C GLU A 129 26.87 -7.57 27.10
N GLY A 130 26.89 -6.27 26.78
CA GLY A 130 26.61 -5.76 25.42
C GLY A 130 25.12 -5.69 25.04
N VAL A 131 24.19 -5.83 26.00
CA VAL A 131 22.74 -5.70 25.77
C VAL A 131 22.12 -4.63 26.67
N MET A 132 21.15 -3.90 26.13
CA MET A 132 20.37 -2.90 26.86
C MET A 132 19.25 -3.61 27.62
N GLU A 133 19.16 -3.44 28.94
CA GLU A 133 18.13 -4.06 29.78
C GLU A 133 17.24 -3.00 30.44
N SER A 134 15.93 -3.20 30.32
CA SER A 134 14.92 -2.36 30.97
C SER A 134 15.02 -2.44 32.49
N VAL A 135 15.02 -1.30 33.16
CA VAL A 135 15.09 -1.21 34.63
C VAL A 135 13.68 -0.93 35.17
N PRO A 136 13.07 -1.84 35.94
CA PRO A 136 11.73 -1.67 36.47
C PRO A 136 11.55 -0.37 37.27
N GLY A 137 10.63 0.50 36.84
CA GLY A 137 10.35 1.80 37.45
C GLY A 137 11.24 2.95 36.96
N SER A 138 12.08 2.73 35.94
CA SER A 138 12.88 3.78 35.29
C SER A 138 12.12 4.57 34.23
N GLY A 139 11.00 4.02 33.73
CA GLY A 139 10.18 4.60 32.67
C GLY A 139 10.65 4.24 31.26
N TYR A 140 9.90 4.71 30.27
CA TYR A 140 10.20 4.51 28.85
C TYR A 140 11.56 5.13 28.48
N VAL A 141 12.27 4.46 27.57
CA VAL A 141 13.44 5.01 26.89
C VAL A 141 13.08 5.41 25.46
N TYR A 142 13.51 6.59 25.03
CA TYR A 142 13.21 7.20 23.73
C TYR A 142 14.48 7.42 22.94
N THR A 143 14.42 7.43 21.61
CA THR A 143 15.56 7.92 20.82
C THR A 143 15.80 9.41 21.06
N ALA A 144 17.07 9.84 20.96
CA ALA A 144 17.42 11.25 20.93
C ALA A 144 16.75 11.92 19.72
N ASP A 145 17.00 11.36 18.54
CA ASP A 145 16.44 11.77 17.25
C ASP A 145 14.96 11.38 17.07
N SER A 146 14.32 12.03 16.09
CA SER A 146 12.93 11.84 15.69
C SER A 146 12.84 11.30 14.25
N PHE A 147 11.98 10.31 14.02
CA PHE A 147 11.88 9.58 12.75
C PHE A 147 10.48 9.62 12.11
N GLY A 148 10.45 9.53 10.77
CA GLY A 148 9.23 9.50 9.96
C GLY A 148 8.85 8.06 9.58
N ASP A 149 8.82 7.79 8.28
CA ASP A 149 8.70 6.43 7.74
C ASP A 149 10.03 5.68 7.92
N VAL A 150 10.00 4.43 8.40
CA VAL A 150 11.20 3.66 8.70
C VAL A 150 11.07 2.17 8.37
N GLN A 151 12.20 1.58 7.96
CA GLN A 151 12.48 0.16 8.21
C GLN A 151 13.27 0.10 9.52
N LEU A 152 12.82 -0.70 10.48
CA LEU A 152 13.40 -0.84 11.82
C LEU A 152 13.67 -2.32 12.11
N HIS A 153 14.88 -2.64 12.56
CA HIS A 153 15.24 -3.94 13.13
C HIS A 153 15.42 -3.80 14.64
N VAL A 154 14.89 -4.77 15.39
CA VAL A 154 15.04 -4.88 16.85
C VAL A 154 15.24 -6.34 17.22
N GLU A 155 16.33 -6.67 17.90
CA GLU A 155 16.42 -7.94 18.63
C GLU A 155 16.05 -7.74 20.10
N TRP A 156 15.11 -8.54 20.60
CA TRP A 156 14.66 -8.50 21.99
C TRP A 156 14.64 -9.89 22.62
N ALA A 157 14.79 -9.96 23.93
CA ALA A 157 14.70 -11.20 24.69
C ALA A 157 13.96 -10.96 26.01
N ALA A 158 12.90 -11.74 26.22
CA ALA A 158 12.22 -11.81 27.51
C ALA A 158 13.18 -12.28 28.64
N PRO A 159 12.89 -11.98 29.91
CA PRO A 159 13.68 -12.48 31.03
C PRO A 159 13.77 -14.00 31.05
N MET A 160 14.98 -14.57 31.28
CA MET A 160 15.15 -16.03 31.44
C MET A 160 14.32 -16.60 32.60
N LYS A 161 14.12 -15.80 33.66
CA LYS A 161 13.28 -16.17 34.79
C LYS A 161 11.83 -15.77 34.49
N VAL A 162 11.00 -16.76 34.15
CA VAL A 162 9.55 -16.60 34.04
C VAL A 162 8.95 -16.12 35.37
N VAL A 163 8.24 -14.99 35.32
CA VAL A 163 7.46 -14.42 36.44
C VAL A 163 6.18 -13.83 35.85
N GLY A 164 5.06 -13.99 36.55
CA GLY A 164 3.76 -13.46 36.11
C GLY A 164 3.04 -14.35 35.08
N LYS A 165 1.96 -13.81 34.50
CA LYS A 165 1.13 -14.44 33.46
C LYS A 165 0.42 -13.35 32.63
N SER A 166 -0.02 -13.67 31.41
CA SER A 166 -0.62 -12.70 30.48
C SER A 166 0.31 -11.48 30.35
N GLN A 167 -0.23 -10.26 30.34
CA GLN A 167 0.49 -8.98 30.30
C GLN A 167 1.46 -8.72 31.47
N GLY A 168 1.47 -9.57 32.51
CA GLY A 168 2.40 -9.46 33.64
C GLY A 168 3.72 -10.23 33.46
N ARG A 169 3.96 -10.82 32.28
CA ARG A 169 5.07 -11.75 32.02
C ARG A 169 5.91 -11.29 30.83
N GLY A 170 7.08 -10.72 31.11
CA GLY A 170 8.05 -10.29 30.10
C GLY A 170 7.55 -9.18 29.17
N ASN A 171 6.74 -8.25 29.70
CA ASN A 171 6.06 -7.21 28.93
C ASN A 171 6.92 -5.96 28.70
N SER A 172 6.79 -5.39 27.50
CA SER A 172 7.32 -4.13 27.00
C SER A 172 6.65 -3.85 25.64
N GLY A 173 7.12 -2.88 24.87
CA GLY A 173 6.58 -2.57 23.55
C GLY A 173 7.55 -1.72 22.74
N VAL A 174 7.48 -1.84 21.41
CA VAL A 174 8.25 -1.04 20.45
C VAL A 174 7.31 0.01 19.84
N PHE A 175 7.44 1.26 20.28
CA PHE A 175 6.53 2.35 19.92
C PHE A 175 7.07 3.20 18.78
N LEU A 176 6.56 2.96 17.58
CA LEU A 176 6.84 3.79 16.41
C LEU A 176 6.25 5.19 16.63
N GLN A 177 7.08 6.22 16.44
CA GLN A 177 6.75 7.62 16.75
C GLN A 177 6.32 7.89 18.21
N GLY A 178 6.55 6.96 19.14
CA GLY A 178 6.00 7.03 20.50
C GLY A 178 4.46 6.93 20.52
N LEU A 179 3.84 6.33 19.50
CA LEU A 179 2.38 6.33 19.27
C LEU A 179 1.81 4.97 18.84
N PHE A 180 2.58 4.14 18.12
CA PHE A 180 2.09 2.88 17.56
C PHE A 180 2.95 1.71 18.05
N GLU A 181 2.40 0.94 18.99
CA GLU A 181 3.09 -0.16 19.67
C GLU A 181 3.01 -1.47 18.88
N VAL A 182 4.18 -1.97 18.46
CA VAL A 182 4.38 -3.41 18.21
C VAL A 182 4.68 -4.04 19.55
N GLN A 183 3.77 -4.89 20.02
CA GLN A 183 3.77 -5.41 21.38
C GLN A 183 4.96 -6.35 21.64
N VAL A 184 5.61 -6.26 22.81
CA VAL A 184 6.72 -7.15 23.21
C VAL A 184 6.32 -7.91 24.48
N LEU A 185 6.02 -9.20 24.34
CA LEU A 185 5.57 -10.02 25.45
C LEU A 185 6.17 -11.43 25.36
N ASP A 186 6.58 -12.00 26.48
CA ASP A 186 6.84 -13.43 26.58
C ASP A 186 5.54 -14.21 26.31
N SER A 187 5.34 -14.59 25.06
CA SER A 187 4.13 -15.23 24.55
C SER A 187 4.33 -16.72 24.27
N PHE A 188 5.45 -17.29 24.73
CA PHE A 188 5.73 -18.74 24.67
C PHE A 188 5.04 -19.42 25.87
N ASP A 189 4.06 -20.30 25.61
CA ASP A 189 3.22 -20.92 26.64
C ASP A 189 2.67 -19.89 27.67
N ASN A 190 2.21 -18.74 27.18
CA ASN A 190 1.60 -17.68 27.98
C ASN A 190 0.29 -17.20 27.34
N ILE A 191 -0.85 -17.54 27.94
CA ILE A 191 -2.16 -17.14 27.40
C ILE A 191 -2.47 -15.70 27.82
N THR A 192 -2.73 -14.85 26.82
CA THR A 192 -3.26 -13.50 26.97
C THR A 192 -4.44 -13.27 26.00
N TYR A 193 -4.92 -12.03 25.92
CA TYR A 193 -5.88 -11.60 24.90
C TYR A 193 -5.19 -11.45 23.53
N ALA A 194 -5.88 -11.81 22.45
CA ALA A 194 -5.25 -12.01 21.13
C ALA A 194 -4.53 -10.76 20.58
N ASP A 195 -5.03 -9.56 20.88
CA ASP A 195 -4.49 -8.30 20.38
C ASP A 195 -3.39 -7.66 21.25
N GLY A 196 -2.84 -8.40 22.22
CA GLY A 196 -1.71 -7.96 23.06
C GLY A 196 -0.67 -9.03 23.38
N GLN A 197 -0.58 -10.08 22.57
CA GLN A 197 0.61 -10.94 22.55
C GLN A 197 1.70 -10.35 21.65
N ALA A 198 2.91 -10.93 21.66
CA ALA A 198 4.02 -10.53 20.80
C ALA A 198 3.59 -10.42 19.32
N GLY A 199 4.08 -9.38 18.64
CA GLY A 199 3.78 -9.11 17.22
C GLY A 199 2.40 -8.49 16.97
N ALA A 200 1.56 -8.29 17.99
CA ALA A 200 0.33 -7.52 17.85
C ALA A 200 0.62 -6.03 17.62
N ILE A 201 -0.23 -5.34 16.85
CA ILE A 201 -0.39 -3.89 16.98
C ILE A 201 -1.33 -3.67 18.16
N TYR A 202 -0.78 -3.18 19.28
CA TYR A 202 -1.36 -3.37 20.60
C TYR A 202 -2.82 -2.91 20.72
N GLY A 203 -3.67 -3.82 21.20
CA GLY A 203 -5.08 -3.58 21.42
C GLY A 203 -5.87 -3.33 20.13
N GLN A 204 -5.35 -3.67 18.95
CA GLN A 204 -6.01 -3.48 17.66
C GLN A 204 -5.94 -4.76 16.81
N TYR A 205 -4.73 -5.14 16.38
CA TYR A 205 -4.49 -6.25 15.46
C TYR A 205 -3.66 -7.33 16.16
N PRO A 206 -4.22 -8.52 16.46
CA PRO A 206 -3.43 -9.73 16.75
C PRO A 206 -2.40 -9.97 15.64
N PRO A 207 -1.27 -10.63 15.94
CA PRO A 207 -0.41 -11.14 14.88
C PRO A 207 -1.14 -12.22 14.07
N LEU A 208 -0.74 -12.47 12.82
CA LEU A 208 -1.27 -13.58 12.01
C LEU A 208 -1.01 -14.94 12.66
N VAL A 209 0.14 -15.10 13.32
CA VAL A 209 0.57 -16.30 14.07
C VAL A 209 1.39 -15.90 15.29
N ASN A 210 1.42 -16.74 16.33
CA ASN A 210 2.38 -16.59 17.43
C ASN A 210 3.70 -17.30 17.04
N ALA A 211 4.72 -16.52 16.69
CA ALA A 211 6.05 -17.00 16.28
C ALA A 211 7.11 -16.92 17.41
N SER A 212 6.67 -16.91 18.67
CA SER A 212 7.56 -16.67 19.82
C SER A 212 8.53 -17.82 20.10
N ARG A 213 9.80 -17.47 20.31
CA ARG A 213 10.81 -18.31 20.97
C ARG A 213 10.66 -18.32 22.50
N LYS A 214 11.41 -19.18 23.19
CA LYS A 214 11.31 -19.36 24.66
C LYS A 214 11.81 -18.15 25.45
N PRO A 215 11.46 -18.03 26.75
CA PRO A 215 12.01 -17.00 27.63
C PRO A 215 13.55 -17.05 27.65
N GLY A 216 14.20 -15.89 27.50
CA GLY A 216 15.66 -15.79 27.41
C GLY A 216 16.27 -15.96 26.01
N GLU A 217 15.58 -16.64 25.08
CA GLU A 217 16.00 -16.73 23.67
C GLU A 217 15.75 -15.39 22.95
N TRP A 218 16.55 -15.11 21.92
CA TRP A 218 16.45 -13.88 21.14
C TRP A 218 15.39 -13.97 20.04
N GLN A 219 14.53 -12.95 20.03
CA GLN A 219 13.44 -12.73 19.10
C GLN A 219 13.87 -11.61 18.13
N THR A 220 13.63 -11.74 16.83
CA THR A 220 13.80 -10.62 15.89
C THR A 220 12.45 -9.96 15.59
N TYR A 221 12.42 -8.64 15.52
CA TYR A 221 11.37 -7.87 14.85
C TYR A 221 11.98 -7.09 13.68
N ASP A 222 11.41 -7.30 12.50
CA ASP A 222 11.67 -6.50 11.30
C ASP A 222 10.38 -5.76 10.96
N ILE A 223 10.38 -4.44 11.15
CA ILE A 223 9.19 -3.58 11.08
C ILE A 223 9.36 -2.60 9.93
N VAL A 224 8.36 -2.54 9.04
CA VAL A 224 8.19 -1.45 8.07
C VAL A 224 7.03 -0.58 8.54
N PHE A 225 7.34 0.66 8.91
CA PHE A 225 6.39 1.65 9.39
C PHE A 225 6.25 2.79 8.39
N ARG A 226 5.00 3.09 8.03
CA ARG A 226 4.59 4.32 7.35
C ARG A 226 3.77 5.15 8.32
N ARG A 227 4.16 6.41 8.51
CA ARG A 227 3.49 7.36 9.41
C ARG A 227 2.11 7.77 8.85
N PRO A 228 1.20 8.30 9.68
CA PRO A 228 -0.01 8.94 9.16
C PRO A 228 0.33 10.27 8.47
N HIS A 229 -0.25 10.49 7.30
CA HIS A 229 -0.15 11.76 6.56
C HIS A 229 -1.43 12.58 6.72
N TYR A 230 -1.28 13.90 6.87
CA TYR A 230 -2.39 14.83 7.08
C TYR A 230 -2.33 15.99 6.10
N GLU A 231 -3.51 16.45 5.68
CA GLU A 231 -3.67 17.72 4.98
C GLU A 231 -3.22 18.92 5.84
N GLU A 232 -3.06 20.10 5.23
CA GLU A 232 -2.72 21.32 5.97
C GLU A 232 -3.73 21.59 7.10
N ASN A 233 -5.03 21.44 6.80
CA ASN A 233 -6.15 21.63 7.73
C ASN A 233 -6.29 20.58 8.85
N GLY A 234 -5.43 19.55 8.91
CA GLY A 234 -5.46 18.51 9.94
C GLY A 234 -6.31 17.29 9.64
N THR A 235 -6.96 17.22 8.48
CA THR A 235 -7.67 16.02 8.02
C THR A 235 -6.67 14.91 7.68
N LEU A 236 -6.96 13.67 8.09
CA LEU A 236 -6.13 12.51 7.78
C LEU A 236 -6.21 12.19 6.28
N GLN A 237 -5.10 12.34 5.57
CA GLN A 237 -4.96 12.00 4.15
C GLN A 237 -4.63 10.51 3.97
N GLN A 238 -3.73 9.97 4.80
CA GLN A 238 -3.42 8.55 4.84
C GLN A 238 -3.27 8.07 6.30
N PRO A 239 -3.88 6.94 6.70
CA PRO A 239 -3.55 6.30 7.98
C PRO A 239 -2.12 5.77 7.96
N ALA A 240 -1.58 5.52 9.16
CA ALA A 240 -0.35 4.75 9.30
C ALA A 240 -0.48 3.36 8.65
N ARG A 241 0.63 2.76 8.25
CA ARG A 241 0.70 1.36 7.79
C ARG A 241 1.86 0.64 8.45
N MET A 242 1.65 -0.62 8.81
CA MET A 242 2.63 -1.43 9.52
C MET A 242 2.71 -2.83 8.92
N THR A 243 3.90 -3.22 8.47
CA THR A 243 4.26 -4.61 8.22
C THR A 243 5.26 -5.04 9.28
N VAL A 244 5.07 -6.22 9.87
CA VAL A 244 5.91 -6.74 10.95
C VAL A 244 6.22 -8.20 10.68
N PHE A 245 7.50 -8.55 10.71
CA PHE A 245 7.96 -9.93 10.79
C PHE A 245 8.49 -10.22 12.19
N HIS A 246 8.17 -11.38 12.74
CA HIS A 246 8.66 -11.88 14.02
C HIS A 246 9.42 -13.17 13.79
N ASN A 247 10.72 -13.19 14.10
CA ASN A 247 11.61 -14.32 13.78
C ASN A 247 11.59 -14.72 12.29
N GLY A 248 11.47 -13.74 11.40
CA GLY A 248 11.33 -13.93 9.95
C GLY A 248 9.93 -14.35 9.46
N VAL A 249 8.99 -14.62 10.37
CA VAL A 249 7.60 -14.99 10.03
C VAL A 249 6.74 -13.72 9.94
N LEU A 250 6.00 -13.54 8.84
CA LEU A 250 5.09 -12.41 8.66
C LEU A 250 3.96 -12.47 9.69
N VAL A 251 3.89 -11.48 10.58
CA VAL A 251 2.86 -11.40 11.64
C VAL A 251 1.92 -10.19 11.52
N GLN A 252 2.31 -9.15 10.79
CA GLN A 252 1.39 -8.08 10.35
C GLN A 252 1.66 -7.79 8.89
N ASP A 253 0.63 -7.87 8.03
CA ASP A 253 0.74 -7.55 6.60
C ASP A 253 0.07 -6.21 6.29
N ASN A 254 0.89 -5.16 6.15
CA ASN A 254 0.49 -3.82 5.70
C ASN A 254 -0.77 -3.26 6.42
N VAL A 255 -0.92 -3.61 7.71
CA VAL A 255 -2.13 -3.30 8.49
C VAL A 255 -2.21 -1.80 8.77
N ARG A 256 -3.42 -1.29 8.90
CA ARG A 256 -3.70 0.15 9.12
C ARG A 256 -4.19 0.34 10.55
N PRO A 257 -3.35 0.80 11.49
CA PRO A 257 -3.82 1.16 12.83
C PRO A 257 -5.02 2.12 12.74
N LEU A 258 -5.95 2.04 13.69
CA LEU A 258 -7.11 2.94 13.79
C LEU A 258 -6.73 4.35 14.29
N GLY A 259 -5.50 4.48 14.77
CA GLY A 259 -4.91 5.62 15.45
C GLY A 259 -3.88 5.11 16.47
N PRO A 260 -3.31 5.98 17.32
CA PRO A 260 -2.33 5.59 18.32
C PRO A 260 -2.83 4.47 19.24
N THR A 261 -1.94 3.54 19.60
CA THR A 261 -2.23 2.45 20.53
C THR A 261 -2.38 2.98 21.95
N SER A 262 -3.28 2.36 22.72
CA SER A 262 -3.59 2.75 24.10
C SER A 262 -4.37 1.64 24.79
N TRP A 263 -4.37 1.65 26.12
CA TRP A 263 -5.03 0.66 26.95
C TRP A 263 -6.48 1.07 27.26
N LEU A 264 -7.42 0.12 27.12
CA LEU A 264 -8.88 0.27 27.27
C LEU A 264 -9.60 1.24 26.31
N GLN A 265 -8.89 1.87 25.37
CA GLN A 265 -9.48 2.78 24.38
C GLN A 265 -8.64 2.90 23.10
N HIS A 266 -9.27 3.30 22.01
CA HIS A 266 -8.59 3.67 20.76
C HIS A 266 -8.50 5.20 20.68
N HIS A 267 -7.28 5.75 20.61
CA HIS A 267 -7.11 7.17 20.28
C HIS A 267 -7.36 7.38 18.80
N ARG A 268 -8.06 8.46 18.45
CA ARG A 268 -8.24 8.86 17.05
C ARG A 268 -6.94 9.47 16.52
N TYR A 269 -6.71 9.34 15.21
CA TYR A 269 -5.69 10.13 14.53
C TYR A 269 -5.92 11.62 14.74
N SER A 270 -4.84 12.33 15.10
CA SER A 270 -4.78 13.79 15.17
C SER A 270 -3.43 14.25 14.60
N LYS A 271 -3.43 15.36 13.87
CA LYS A 271 -2.21 15.89 13.24
C LYS A 271 -1.17 16.22 14.32
N SER A 272 -0.01 15.57 14.24
CA SER A 272 1.13 15.78 15.14
C SER A 272 2.37 16.16 14.34
N GLU A 273 3.51 16.29 15.02
CA GLU A 273 4.82 16.41 14.39
C GLU A 273 5.07 15.28 13.38
N GLU A 274 5.70 15.65 12.27
CA GLU A 274 5.97 14.78 11.12
C GLU A 274 6.97 13.65 11.40
N LYS A 275 7.95 13.93 12.27
CA LYS A 275 8.91 12.97 12.78
C LYS A 275 8.86 13.00 14.30
N ARG A 276 8.90 11.83 14.94
CA ARG A 276 8.84 11.69 16.41
C ARG A 276 9.77 10.56 16.88
N PRO A 277 10.23 10.53 18.14
CA PRO A 277 11.13 9.48 18.61
C PRO A 277 10.53 8.08 18.50
N LEU A 278 11.39 7.08 18.31
CA LEU A 278 11.06 5.70 18.68
C LEU A 278 11.13 5.59 20.21
N SER A 279 10.35 4.70 20.83
CA SER A 279 10.56 4.35 22.24
C SER A 279 10.35 2.88 22.57
N PHE A 280 11.02 2.42 23.62
CA PHE A 280 10.78 1.13 24.26
C PHE A 280 10.17 1.33 25.66
N GLN A 281 9.23 0.47 26.03
CA GLN A 281 8.43 0.57 27.26
C GLN A 281 9.11 -0.06 28.48
N ASP A 282 9.03 0.60 29.62
CA ASP A 282 9.20 -0.05 30.93
C ASP A 282 7.81 -0.44 31.47
N HIS A 283 7.54 -1.74 31.53
CA HIS A 283 6.34 -2.32 32.13
C HIS A 283 6.67 -3.09 33.42
N GLY A 284 7.78 -2.73 34.09
CA GLY A 284 8.26 -3.40 35.30
C GLY A 284 8.88 -4.78 35.05
N ASN A 285 9.25 -5.10 33.81
CA ASN A 285 9.87 -6.37 33.44
C ASN A 285 11.22 -6.11 32.74
N PRO A 286 12.32 -6.79 33.14
CA PRO A 286 13.66 -6.55 32.57
C PRO A 286 13.82 -7.25 31.21
N VAL A 287 13.07 -6.77 30.22
CA VAL A 287 13.26 -7.16 28.81
C VAL A 287 14.59 -6.61 28.33
N ARG A 288 15.33 -7.42 27.57
CA ARG A 288 16.65 -7.10 27.03
C ARG A 288 16.57 -6.84 25.54
N TYR A 289 17.41 -5.93 25.05
CA TYR A 289 17.48 -5.47 23.66
C TYR A 289 18.91 -5.45 23.16
N ARG A 290 19.11 -5.80 21.89
CA ARG A 290 20.39 -5.68 21.17
C ARG A 290 20.14 -5.36 19.70
N ASN A 291 21.21 -5.03 18.96
CA ASN A 291 21.19 -4.90 17.50
C ASN A 291 19.99 -4.08 17.00
N VAL A 292 19.87 -2.85 17.49
CA VAL A 292 18.77 -1.95 17.11
C VAL A 292 19.27 -1.00 16.04
N TRP A 293 18.67 -1.03 14.85
CA TRP A 293 19.02 -0.14 13.75
C TRP A 293 17.80 0.19 12.90
N LEU A 294 17.79 1.35 12.27
CA LEU A 294 16.73 1.74 11.34
C LEU A 294 17.26 2.43 10.09
N ARG A 295 16.42 2.49 9.06
CA ARG A 295 16.64 3.23 7.81
C ARG A 295 15.42 4.11 7.60
N GLU A 296 15.59 5.40 7.33
CA GLU A 296 14.47 6.23 6.90
C GLU A 296 14.05 5.82 5.48
N LEU A 297 12.75 5.65 5.26
CA LEU A 297 12.23 5.25 3.95
C LEU A 297 11.87 6.49 3.11
N PRO A 298 12.09 6.45 1.78
CA PRO A 298 11.58 7.50 0.91
C PRO A 298 10.04 7.52 0.95
N PRO A 299 9.40 8.69 0.78
CA PRO A 299 7.94 8.79 0.69
C PRO A 299 7.35 7.86 -0.37
N GLU A 300 6.10 7.42 -0.20
CA GLU A 300 5.38 6.61 -1.20
C GLU A 300 4.86 7.43 -2.41
N SER A 301 5.67 8.39 -2.89
CA SER A 301 5.48 8.96 -4.21
C SER A 301 6.25 8.13 -5.23
N ILE A 302 5.62 7.82 -6.36
CA ILE A 302 6.35 7.35 -7.55
C ILE A 302 7.26 8.50 -7.98
N PRO A 303 8.60 8.34 -8.02
CA PRO A 303 9.50 9.42 -8.39
C PRO A 303 9.19 9.90 -9.81
N GLN A 304 8.78 11.16 -9.94
CA GLN A 304 8.51 11.74 -11.25
C GLN A 304 9.82 12.04 -11.97
N PRO A 305 9.91 11.84 -13.30
CA PRO A 305 11.10 12.18 -14.06
C PRO A 305 11.36 13.69 -13.99
N LYS A 306 12.63 14.08 -13.79
CA LYS A 306 13.04 15.50 -13.67
C LYS A 306 12.67 16.35 -14.89
N SER A 307 12.57 15.72 -16.06
CA SER A 307 11.92 16.24 -17.25
C SER A 307 10.87 15.20 -17.67
N PRO A 308 9.58 15.51 -17.65
CA PRO A 308 8.56 14.68 -18.27
C PRO A 308 8.86 14.44 -19.76
N TYR A 309 8.42 13.29 -20.27
CA TYR A 309 8.50 12.98 -21.69
C TYR A 309 7.32 13.62 -22.42
N ASP A 310 7.60 14.68 -23.18
CA ASP A 310 6.64 15.39 -24.01
C ASP A 310 7.06 15.25 -25.49
N PRO A 311 6.52 14.26 -26.23
CA PRO A 311 6.94 14.01 -27.61
C PRO A 311 6.33 15.04 -28.56
N VAL A 312 7.16 15.64 -29.41
CA VAL A 312 6.67 16.40 -30.57
C VAL A 312 6.03 15.40 -31.54
N ILE A 313 4.70 15.31 -31.56
CA ILE A 313 3.98 14.40 -32.45
C ILE A 313 3.86 15.03 -33.85
N VAL A 314 4.34 14.33 -34.88
CA VAL A 314 4.22 14.74 -36.29
C VAL A 314 3.22 13.87 -37.04
N ASP A 315 2.18 14.48 -37.59
CA ASP A 315 1.21 13.80 -38.44
C ASP A 315 1.85 13.37 -39.78
N LEU A 316 2.22 12.09 -39.86
CA LEU A 316 2.67 11.47 -41.11
C LEU A 316 1.51 11.30 -42.09
N THR A 317 1.79 11.48 -43.38
CA THR A 317 0.83 11.19 -44.45
C THR A 317 0.58 9.68 -44.57
N GLU A 318 -0.58 9.29 -45.10
CA GLU A 318 -0.88 7.87 -45.35
C GLU A 318 0.11 7.22 -46.35
N GLU A 319 0.74 8.00 -47.24
CA GLU A 319 1.82 7.50 -48.10
C GLU A 319 3.09 7.19 -47.29
N GLN A 320 3.51 8.07 -46.38
CA GLN A 320 4.65 7.84 -45.49
C GLN A 320 4.40 6.60 -44.61
N LYS A 321 3.22 6.51 -43.98
CA LYS A 321 2.81 5.32 -43.20
C LYS A 321 2.83 4.05 -44.04
N LYS A 322 2.31 4.09 -45.27
CA LYS A 322 2.29 2.93 -46.18
C LYS A 322 3.70 2.47 -46.59
N LYS A 323 4.66 3.39 -46.81
CA LYS A 323 6.06 3.03 -47.09
C LYS A 323 6.71 2.32 -45.90
N LEU A 324 6.42 2.76 -44.67
CA LEU A 324 6.99 2.21 -43.44
C LEU A 324 6.54 0.78 -43.13
N VAL A 325 5.29 0.43 -43.46
CA VAL A 325 4.75 -0.93 -43.29
C VAL A 325 5.55 -1.96 -44.09
N GLY A 326 5.87 -3.08 -43.45
CA GLY A 326 6.61 -4.21 -44.03
C GLY A 326 7.53 -4.90 -43.03
N SER A 327 8.23 -5.94 -43.51
CA SER A 327 9.17 -6.75 -42.73
C SER A 327 10.61 -6.20 -42.80
N TYR A 328 11.35 -6.40 -41.73
CA TYR A 328 12.74 -6.01 -41.54
C TYR A 328 13.50 -7.19 -40.91
N GLN A 329 14.57 -7.67 -41.56
CA GLN A 329 15.31 -8.86 -41.14
C GLN A 329 16.53 -8.49 -40.29
N ARG A 330 16.66 -9.11 -39.11
CA ARG A 330 17.80 -8.86 -38.21
C ARG A 330 19.03 -9.64 -38.63
N SER A 331 20.22 -9.05 -38.46
CA SER A 331 21.51 -9.72 -38.69
C SER A 331 21.73 -10.95 -37.79
N GLY A 332 21.23 -10.91 -36.56
CA GLY A 332 21.23 -12.05 -35.61
C GLY A 332 20.09 -13.06 -35.80
N GLY A 333 19.30 -12.95 -36.88
CA GLY A 333 18.14 -13.79 -37.14
C GLY A 333 16.86 -13.29 -36.46
N GLY A 334 15.73 -13.78 -36.98
CA GLY A 334 14.40 -13.27 -36.66
C GLY A 334 14.00 -12.04 -37.50
N THR A 335 12.70 -11.80 -37.56
CA THR A 335 12.09 -10.74 -38.36
C THR A 335 11.35 -9.78 -37.43
N TRP A 336 11.47 -8.49 -37.70
CA TRP A 336 10.65 -7.42 -37.14
C TRP A 336 9.67 -6.96 -38.22
N GLU A 337 8.47 -6.53 -37.84
CA GLU A 337 7.46 -6.07 -38.80
C GLU A 337 6.86 -4.75 -38.33
N ILE A 338 6.73 -3.77 -39.22
CA ILE A 338 5.88 -2.60 -39.01
C ILE A 338 4.53 -2.86 -39.64
N THR A 339 3.45 -2.76 -38.87
CA THR A 339 2.07 -2.84 -39.36
C THR A 339 1.32 -1.52 -39.12
N SER A 340 0.22 -1.32 -39.84
CA SER A 340 -0.69 -0.19 -39.64
C SER A 340 -2.06 -0.68 -39.20
N LYS A 341 -2.63 -0.03 -38.17
CA LYS A 341 -3.98 -0.30 -37.68
C LYS A 341 -4.62 1.00 -37.22
N ASN A 342 -5.84 1.28 -37.69
CA ASN A 342 -6.61 2.48 -37.35
C ASN A 342 -5.82 3.80 -37.54
N GLY A 343 -5.02 3.89 -38.61
CA GLY A 343 -4.19 5.06 -38.95
C GLY A 343 -2.91 5.23 -38.11
N LYS A 344 -2.61 4.28 -37.21
CA LYS A 344 -1.40 4.25 -36.37
C LYS A 344 -0.44 3.14 -36.79
N LEU A 345 0.86 3.36 -36.60
CA LEU A 345 1.91 2.38 -36.86
C LEU A 345 2.25 1.59 -35.58
N TYR A 346 2.57 0.31 -35.76
CA TYR A 346 2.93 -0.61 -34.69
C TYR A 346 4.15 -1.44 -35.09
N LEU A 347 5.08 -1.63 -34.15
CA LEU A 347 6.29 -2.42 -34.32
C LEU A 347 6.14 -3.78 -33.61
N ASN A 348 6.10 -4.85 -34.40
CA ASN A 348 5.88 -6.23 -33.99
C ASN A 348 7.23 -6.92 -33.76
N ILE A 349 7.72 -6.85 -32.51
CA ILE A 349 9.01 -7.45 -32.10
C ILE A 349 8.91 -8.30 -30.83
N ILE A 350 7.74 -8.27 -30.18
CA ILE A 350 7.33 -9.07 -29.02
C ILE A 350 5.83 -9.41 -29.19
N VAL A 351 5.27 -10.21 -28.28
CA VAL A 351 3.87 -10.68 -28.32
C VAL A 351 2.84 -9.54 -28.43
N ASN A 352 3.11 -8.39 -27.81
CA ASN A 352 2.24 -7.21 -27.84
C ASN A 352 2.86 -6.13 -28.76
N PRO A 353 2.22 -5.78 -29.90
CA PRO A 353 2.69 -4.73 -30.80
C PRO A 353 2.95 -3.38 -30.11
N LEU A 354 4.12 -2.78 -30.39
CA LEU A 354 4.54 -1.51 -29.79
C LEU A 354 4.04 -0.33 -30.62
N GLU A 355 3.22 0.55 -30.04
CA GLU A 355 2.68 1.75 -30.72
C GLU A 355 3.81 2.77 -30.99
N LEU A 356 4.09 3.01 -32.29
CA LEU A 356 5.10 3.97 -32.74
C LEU A 356 4.53 5.39 -32.71
N ILE A 357 5.20 6.30 -32.01
CA ILE A 357 4.83 7.70 -31.87
C ILE A 357 5.76 8.55 -32.75
N PRO A 358 5.33 9.06 -33.92
CA PRO A 358 6.21 9.76 -34.85
C PRO A 358 6.70 11.10 -34.30
N HIS A 359 8.02 11.26 -34.19
CA HIS A 359 8.69 12.54 -33.94
C HIS A 359 9.10 13.22 -35.25
N SER A 360 9.32 12.43 -36.28
CA SER A 360 9.57 12.87 -37.65
C SER A 360 9.18 11.75 -38.64
N ALA A 361 9.48 11.91 -39.92
CA ALA A 361 9.34 10.81 -40.88
C ALA A 361 10.30 9.64 -40.58
N SER A 362 11.45 9.91 -39.95
CA SER A 362 12.54 8.95 -39.74
C SER A 362 12.78 8.57 -38.27
N GLU A 363 12.03 9.13 -37.32
CA GLU A 363 12.22 8.88 -35.88
C GLU A 363 10.88 8.73 -35.17
N PHE A 364 10.77 7.69 -34.34
CA PHE A 364 9.57 7.35 -33.58
C PHE A 364 9.93 6.99 -32.14
N GLY A 365 9.30 7.65 -31.18
CA GLY A 365 9.28 7.20 -29.79
C GLY A 365 8.32 6.03 -29.57
N LEU A 366 8.36 5.44 -28.38
CA LEU A 366 7.48 4.34 -27.98
C LEU A 366 6.62 4.73 -26.78
N LYS A 367 5.30 4.55 -26.90
CA LYS A 367 4.28 5.07 -25.98
C LYS A 367 4.47 4.75 -24.48
N TYR A 368 5.15 3.66 -24.14
CA TYR A 368 5.29 3.18 -22.75
C TYR A 368 6.76 2.95 -22.32
N THR A 369 7.73 3.30 -23.16
CA THR A 369 9.15 2.97 -22.94
C THR A 369 10.05 4.02 -23.57
N ALA A 370 11.17 4.38 -22.93
CA ALA A 370 12.18 5.29 -23.49
C ALA A 370 13.04 4.68 -24.62
N GLY A 371 12.44 3.80 -25.43
CA GLY A 371 13.07 3.24 -26.62
C GLY A 371 12.78 4.11 -27.84
N LEU A 372 13.73 4.16 -28.76
CA LEU A 372 13.68 4.95 -29.99
C LEU A 372 13.73 4.02 -31.20
N VAL A 373 12.96 4.34 -32.23
CA VAL A 373 12.97 3.64 -33.52
C VAL A 373 13.34 4.64 -34.60
N THR A 374 14.48 4.39 -35.26
CA THR A 374 15.01 5.25 -36.33
C THR A 374 14.97 4.49 -37.65
N ILE A 375 14.42 5.13 -38.68
CA ILE A 375 14.31 4.58 -40.02
C ILE A 375 15.31 5.29 -40.94
N GLN A 376 16.30 4.54 -41.41
CA GLN A 376 17.17 4.98 -42.50
C GLN A 376 16.47 4.74 -43.84
N TYR A 377 16.65 5.67 -44.77
CA TYR A 377 16.08 5.63 -46.12
C TYR A 377 17.17 5.42 -47.19
N ASP A 378 16.78 4.93 -48.36
CA ASP A 378 17.61 4.93 -49.57
C ASP A 378 17.51 6.27 -50.35
N ASP A 379 18.33 6.42 -51.40
CA ASP A 379 18.36 7.62 -52.25
C ASP A 379 17.04 7.87 -53.03
N ALA A 380 16.14 6.88 -53.06
CA ALA A 380 14.81 6.97 -53.66
C ALA A 380 13.69 7.22 -52.64
N GLY A 381 14.03 7.35 -51.34
CA GLY A 381 13.07 7.63 -50.27
C GLY A 381 12.29 6.41 -49.77
N ASN A 382 12.81 5.19 -49.95
CA ASN A 382 12.24 3.97 -49.38
C ASN A 382 12.94 3.60 -48.05
N PRO A 383 12.22 3.08 -47.04
CA PRO A 383 12.84 2.55 -45.81
C PRO A 383 13.82 1.41 -46.13
N LYS A 384 15.07 1.55 -45.66
CA LYS A 384 16.18 0.63 -45.94
C LYS A 384 16.63 -0.14 -44.70
N GLU A 385 16.68 0.52 -43.55
CA GLU A 385 17.06 -0.09 -42.26
C GLU A 385 16.25 0.52 -41.12
N LEU A 386 15.92 -0.32 -40.13
CA LEU A 386 15.25 0.04 -38.89
C LEU A 386 16.25 -0.18 -37.75
N GLU A 387 16.65 0.90 -37.08
CA GLU A 387 17.36 0.85 -35.81
C GLU A 387 16.37 0.92 -34.64
N PHE A 388 16.52 0.04 -33.66
CA PHE A 388 15.80 0.08 -32.39
C PHE A 388 16.83 0.29 -31.27
N GLN A 389 16.68 1.38 -30.52
CA GLN A 389 17.55 1.75 -29.41
C GLN A 389 16.79 1.59 -28.08
N MET A 390 17.41 0.96 -27.09
CA MET A 390 16.81 0.73 -25.76
C MET A 390 17.90 0.55 -24.71
N GLY A 391 17.82 1.28 -23.59
CA GLY A 391 18.74 1.12 -22.46
C GLY A 391 20.21 1.46 -22.73
N GLY A 392 20.53 2.02 -23.90
CA GLY A 392 21.90 2.26 -24.39
C GLY A 392 22.33 1.28 -25.50
N ASP A 393 21.66 0.13 -25.64
CA ASP A 393 21.89 -0.81 -26.73
C ASP A 393 21.20 -0.37 -28.03
N THR A 394 21.79 -0.71 -29.18
CA THR A 394 21.21 -0.52 -30.52
C THR A 394 21.15 -1.84 -31.26
N SER A 395 19.97 -2.23 -31.74
CA SER A 395 19.76 -3.38 -32.64
C SER A 395 19.28 -2.90 -34.00
N ARG A 396 19.70 -3.58 -35.08
CA ARG A 396 19.36 -3.22 -36.47
C ARG A 396 18.61 -4.34 -37.20
N ALA A 397 17.73 -3.95 -38.12
CA ALA A 397 17.08 -4.84 -39.06
C ALA A 397 16.96 -4.19 -40.45
N VAL A 398 17.45 -4.87 -41.49
CA VAL A 398 17.43 -4.39 -42.88
C VAL A 398 16.07 -4.69 -43.49
N ARG A 399 15.51 -3.75 -44.26
CA ARG A 399 14.22 -3.93 -44.96
C ARG A 399 14.24 -5.20 -45.81
N ALA A 400 13.21 -6.04 -45.66
CA ALA A 400 13.00 -7.21 -46.52
C ALA A 400 12.40 -6.78 -47.88
N PRO A 401 12.65 -7.54 -48.98
CA PRO A 401 12.11 -7.26 -50.31
C PRO A 401 10.58 -7.19 -50.38
#